data_AF-A0A4P9YVA6-F1
#
_entry.id   AF-A0A4P9YVA6-F1
#
_cell.length_a   1.000
_cell.length_b   1.000
_cell.length_c   1.000
_cell.angle_alpha   90.00
_cell.angle_beta   90.00
_cell.angle_gamma   90.00
#
_symmetry.space_group_name_H-M   'P 1'
#
loop_
_entity.id
_entity.type
_entity.pdbx_description
1 polymer ?
#
loop_
_entity_poly.entity_id
_entity_poly.type
_entity_poly.pdbx_seq_one_letter_code
_entity_poly.pdbx_strand_id
1 'polypeptide(L)'
;MPALPPVGRGSLHALRGVLLPREQERRATRPERRDARPAERRGEQARAQAKDRQAERREQCRPPRHELHLRREHAGFHGEGLSDTPMKRVRVNAMAAKLTPGRPVPPSSLRGTSSSASEPSAKGMPSLSSTPTASKFAERENKGKVEVCHNEALAGYSRRGHHAARPFNVTLLDGQVDHAYRYMFEKLAQKATVLDQQIEQQGAIISEAHQLMAWCHPGVPSQSEMTVVGRICCDSDARLNESSVVIEASTDAGQGARVRLRLDSLASFALFPGQIVGLQGINNTGEHFMATRLFTMPPLTVPKTPFVELREYHMDGQGNVHQPIAMAIAAGPYTLDDNLQFEPLRALLGAIEKEQPDMLIMVGVLLCRTCACQC
;
A
#
# COMPACT_ATOMS: atom_id res chain seq x y z
N MET A 1 22.71 31.83 -45.85
CA MET A 1 22.84 31.58 -47.30
C MET A 1 22.68 30.09 -47.54
N PRO A 2 21.65 29.61 -48.26
CA PRO A 2 20.33 30.21 -48.56
C PRO A 2 19.20 29.28 -48.03
N ALA A 3 17.89 29.49 -48.22
CA ALA A 3 16.99 30.64 -48.27
C ALA A 3 15.58 30.01 -48.31
N LEU A 4 14.62 30.57 -47.59
CA LEU A 4 13.19 30.27 -47.72
C LEU A 4 12.66 30.75 -49.09
N PRO A 5 11.61 30.14 -49.66
CA PRO A 5 10.79 30.77 -50.69
C PRO A 5 9.45 31.32 -50.13
N PRO A 6 8.77 32.22 -50.89
CA PRO A 6 7.98 33.31 -50.30
C PRO A 6 6.46 33.17 -50.42
N VAL A 7 5.78 34.09 -49.72
CA VAL A 7 4.35 34.41 -49.76
C VAL A 7 3.97 35.08 -51.09
N GLY A 8 2.85 34.67 -51.69
CA GLY A 8 2.17 35.35 -52.80
C GLY A 8 0.72 35.71 -52.44
N ARG A 9 0.36 37.00 -52.56
CA ARG A 9 -0.98 37.57 -52.44
C ARG A 9 -1.69 37.62 -53.80
N GLY A 10 -3.03 37.57 -53.81
CA GLY A 10 -3.90 38.03 -54.91
C GLY A 10 -5.34 37.48 -54.78
N SER A 11 -6.27 38.26 -54.20
CA SER A 11 -7.40 38.97 -54.86
C SER A 11 -8.52 38.05 -55.41
N LEU A 12 -9.67 37.91 -54.74
CA LEU A 12 -10.91 38.72 -54.84
C LEU A 12 -11.52 38.85 -56.25
N HIS A 13 -12.69 38.20 -56.45
CA HIS A 13 -13.93 38.63 -57.15
C HIS A 13 -14.82 37.37 -57.32
N ALA A 14 -15.92 37.16 -56.58
CA ALA A 14 -17.26 37.76 -56.67
C ALA A 14 -17.99 37.53 -58.01
N LEU A 15 -19.02 36.64 -58.01
CA LEU A 15 -20.45 36.95 -58.26
C LEU A 15 -21.28 35.74 -58.76
N ARG A 16 -22.47 35.60 -58.14
CA ARG A 16 -23.81 35.22 -58.66
C ARG A 16 -23.93 34.08 -59.69
N GLY A 17 -24.89 33.15 -59.60
CA GLY A 17 -26.06 33.00 -58.75
C GLY A 17 -27.12 32.10 -59.41
N VAL A 18 -28.15 31.77 -58.62
CA VAL A 18 -29.55 31.50 -59.02
C VAL A 18 -29.86 30.13 -59.68
N LEU A 19 -30.64 29.27 -58.99
CA LEU A 19 -32.02 28.91 -59.36
C LEU A 19 -32.65 27.91 -58.36
N LEU A 20 -33.78 28.30 -57.76
CA LEU A 20 -34.78 27.45 -57.10
C LEU A 20 -35.77 26.91 -58.13
N PRO A 21 -36.48 25.81 -57.83
CA PRO A 21 -37.85 25.65 -58.33
C PRO A 21 -38.88 25.36 -57.22
N ARG A 22 -39.83 26.30 -57.18
CA ARG A 22 -41.30 26.25 -57.00
C ARG A 22 -42.00 25.09 -56.25
N GLU A 23 -42.92 25.57 -55.41
CA GLU A 23 -43.99 24.92 -54.66
C GLU A 23 -44.98 24.13 -55.51
N GLN A 24 -45.55 23.08 -54.90
CA GLN A 24 -46.86 22.54 -55.26
C GLN A 24 -47.63 22.13 -54.00
N GLU A 25 -48.81 22.75 -53.82
CA GLU A 25 -49.82 22.48 -52.79
C GLU A 25 -50.26 21.02 -52.72
N ARG A 26 -50.28 20.43 -51.51
CA ARG A 26 -51.16 19.28 -51.20
C ARG A 26 -51.75 19.37 -49.79
N ARG A 27 -53.06 19.60 -49.79
CA ARG A 27 -54.12 19.29 -48.80
C ARG A 27 -53.72 18.64 -47.47
N ALA A 28 -54.07 19.33 -46.39
CA ALA A 28 -54.13 18.80 -45.03
C ALA A 28 -55.24 17.73 -44.89
N THR A 29 -54.88 16.58 -44.34
CA THR A 29 -55.81 15.60 -43.75
C THR A 29 -55.35 15.31 -42.32
N ARG A 30 -56.27 15.48 -41.36
CA ARG A 30 -56.10 15.16 -39.93
C ARG A 30 -55.83 13.66 -39.77
N PRO A 31 -54.79 13.20 -39.06
CA PRO A 31 -54.76 11.84 -38.57
C PRO A 31 -55.44 11.75 -37.19
N GLU A 32 -56.23 10.71 -37.02
CA GLU A 32 -56.92 10.32 -35.80
C GLU A 32 -55.94 10.09 -34.64
N ARG A 33 -56.37 10.46 -33.43
CA ARG A 33 -55.68 10.13 -32.16
C ARG A 33 -55.68 8.60 -31.96
N ARG A 34 -54.62 7.92 -32.38
CA ARG A 34 -54.31 6.57 -31.88
C ARG A 34 -53.61 6.68 -30.53
N ASP A 35 -54.12 5.93 -29.56
CA ASP A 35 -53.68 5.90 -28.16
C ASP A 35 -52.16 5.70 -28.00
N ALA A 36 -51.44 6.76 -27.62
CA ALA A 36 -50.03 6.73 -27.23
C ALA A 36 -49.78 6.15 -25.82
N ARG A 37 -50.84 5.68 -25.14
CA ARG A 37 -50.80 5.22 -23.75
C ARG A 37 -49.91 3.98 -23.48
N PRO A 38 -49.67 3.03 -24.41
CA PRO A 38 -48.81 1.88 -24.12
C PRO A 38 -47.31 2.20 -24.17
N ALA A 39 -46.88 3.11 -25.06
CA ALA A 39 -45.47 3.47 -25.24
C ALA A 39 -44.96 4.38 -24.12
N GLU A 40 -45.80 5.32 -23.68
CA GLU A 40 -45.52 6.24 -22.58
C GLU A 40 -45.42 5.48 -21.23
N ARG A 41 -46.32 4.53 -20.98
CA ARG A 41 -46.27 3.65 -19.79
C ARG A 41 -45.03 2.75 -19.75
N ARG A 42 -44.57 2.25 -20.91
CA ARG A 42 -43.31 1.48 -20.98
C ARG A 42 -42.09 2.36 -20.70
N GLY A 43 -42.10 3.61 -21.17
CA GLY A 43 -41.05 4.59 -20.87
C GLY A 43 -41.02 5.00 -19.39
N GLU A 44 -42.17 5.20 -18.77
CA GLU A 44 -42.30 5.48 -17.33
C GLU A 44 -41.88 4.28 -16.47
N GLN A 45 -42.28 3.06 -16.83
CA GLN A 45 -41.86 1.83 -16.13
C GLN A 45 -40.35 1.61 -16.24
N ALA A 46 -39.73 1.85 -17.40
CA ALA A 46 -38.27 1.76 -17.55
C ALA A 46 -37.54 2.81 -16.69
N ARG A 47 -38.09 4.03 -16.60
CA ARG A 47 -37.56 5.09 -15.72
C ARG A 47 -37.74 4.78 -14.24
N ALA A 48 -38.86 4.18 -13.85
CA ALA A 48 -39.09 3.72 -12.48
C ALA A 48 -38.12 2.61 -12.09
N GLN A 49 -37.96 1.59 -12.95
CA GLN A 49 -36.99 0.51 -12.74
C GLN A 49 -35.54 1.02 -12.69
N ALA A 50 -35.18 2.03 -13.49
CA ALA A 50 -33.87 2.65 -13.42
C ALA A 50 -33.65 3.41 -12.11
N LYS A 51 -34.69 4.08 -11.58
CA LYS A 51 -34.64 4.76 -10.27
C LYS A 51 -34.55 3.78 -9.12
N ASP A 52 -35.31 2.68 -9.15
CA ASP A 52 -35.26 1.63 -8.13
C ASP A 52 -33.89 0.95 -8.12
N ARG A 53 -33.32 0.62 -9.29
CA ARG A 53 -31.95 0.10 -9.41
C ARG A 53 -30.89 1.08 -8.92
N GLN A 54 -31.11 2.39 -9.10
CA GLN A 54 -30.21 3.41 -8.60
C GLN A 54 -30.32 3.59 -7.08
N ALA A 55 -31.51 3.36 -6.49
CA ALA A 55 -31.71 3.35 -5.05
C ALA A 55 -31.07 2.11 -4.39
N GLU A 56 -31.25 0.93 -4.98
CA GLU A 56 -30.64 -0.33 -4.51
C GLU A 56 -29.09 -0.25 -4.57
N ARG A 57 -28.53 0.36 -5.61
CA ARG A 57 -27.08 0.67 -5.68
C ARG A 57 -26.61 1.59 -4.57
N ARG A 58 -27.42 2.57 -4.15
CA ARG A 58 -27.06 3.50 -3.05
C ARG A 58 -27.10 2.81 -1.69
N GLU A 59 -27.92 1.77 -1.54
CA GLU A 59 -28.00 0.99 -0.30
C GLU A 59 -26.82 0.00 -0.18
N GLN A 60 -26.30 -0.49 -1.31
CA GLN A 60 -25.22 -1.48 -1.35
C GLN A 60 -23.80 -0.91 -1.50
N CYS A 61 -23.69 0.32 -2.00
CA CYS A 61 -22.43 1.00 -2.27
C CYS A 61 -22.32 2.27 -1.45
N ARG A 62 -21.18 2.42 -0.77
CA ARG A 62 -20.91 3.54 0.12
C ARG A 62 -19.94 4.53 -0.53
N PRO A 63 -20.19 5.84 -0.46
CA PRO A 63 -19.16 6.81 -0.81
C PRO A 63 -17.94 6.69 0.13
N PRO A 64 -16.73 7.01 -0.33
CA PRO A 64 -15.54 7.10 0.52
C PRO A 64 -15.77 8.10 1.67
N ARG A 65 -15.38 7.74 2.90
CA ARG A 65 -15.43 8.66 4.04
C ARG A 65 -14.17 9.52 4.06
N HIS A 66 -14.33 10.84 3.88
CA HIS A 66 -13.23 11.83 3.97
C HIS A 66 -12.95 12.32 5.41
N GLU A 67 -13.24 11.52 6.44
CA GLU A 67 -12.92 11.92 7.81
C GLU A 67 -11.49 11.55 8.20
N LEU A 68 -10.54 12.43 7.85
CA LEU A 68 -9.25 12.50 8.53
C LEU A 68 -9.45 13.11 9.92
N HIS A 69 -10.04 12.34 10.85
CA HIS A 69 -9.94 12.65 12.28
C HIS A 69 -8.51 12.31 12.74
N LEU A 70 -7.60 13.28 12.65
CA LEU A 70 -6.45 13.33 13.56
C LEU A 70 -7.00 13.52 14.97
N ARG A 71 -7.40 12.42 15.62
CA ARG A 71 -7.63 12.39 17.06
C ARG A 71 -6.29 12.64 17.74
N ARG A 72 -6.03 13.90 18.09
CA ARG A 72 -5.15 14.25 19.20
C ARG A 72 -5.79 13.69 20.47
N GLU A 73 -5.39 12.49 20.88
CA GLU A 73 -5.65 12.02 22.24
C GLU A 73 -4.73 12.79 23.19
N HIS A 74 -5.18 13.95 23.66
CA HIS A 74 -4.66 14.56 24.88
C HIS A 74 -5.08 13.66 26.05
N ALA A 75 -4.19 12.76 26.46
CA ALA A 75 -4.29 12.04 27.72
C ALA A 75 -3.97 13.01 28.88
N GLY A 76 -4.93 13.85 29.25
CA GLY A 76 -4.97 14.54 30.53
C GLY A 76 -5.73 13.67 31.53
N PHE A 77 -5.03 12.78 32.24
CA PHE A 77 -5.62 12.06 33.37
C PHE A 77 -5.31 12.83 34.65
N HIS A 78 -6.20 13.76 35.01
CA HIS A 78 -6.28 14.25 36.38
C HIS A 78 -6.93 13.15 37.23
N GLY A 79 -6.16 12.61 38.17
CA GLY A 79 -6.71 11.76 39.22
C GLY A 79 -7.46 12.62 40.23
N GLU A 80 -8.66 12.18 40.60
CA GLU A 80 -9.27 12.45 41.91
C GLU A 80 -10.26 11.33 42.27
N GLY A 81 -10.19 10.94 43.56
CA GLY A 81 -11.39 10.78 44.38
C GLY A 81 -12.13 9.45 44.35
N LEU A 82 -11.87 8.63 45.37
CA LEU A 82 -12.83 7.63 45.85
C LEU A 82 -14.19 8.28 46.16
N SER A 83 -15.29 7.61 45.81
CA SER A 83 -16.44 7.47 46.71
C SER A 83 -17.29 6.25 46.30
N ASP A 84 -17.92 5.69 47.33
CA ASP A 84 -18.39 4.31 47.46
C ASP A 84 -19.91 4.20 47.23
N THR A 85 -20.40 2.96 47.12
CA THR A 85 -21.80 2.46 47.20
C THR A 85 -22.67 2.36 45.92
N PRO A 86 -23.75 1.52 45.89
CA PRO A 86 -23.68 0.05 45.84
C PRO A 86 -24.59 -0.55 44.73
N MET A 87 -24.13 -1.57 43.99
CA MET A 87 -25.00 -2.25 43.01
C MET A 87 -25.69 -3.50 43.57
N LYS A 88 -27.03 -3.49 43.44
CA LYS A 88 -27.97 -4.57 43.74
C LYS A 88 -27.60 -5.87 43.03
N ARG A 89 -27.61 -6.94 43.81
CA ARG A 89 -27.54 -8.35 43.39
C ARG A 89 -28.72 -8.72 42.50
N VAL A 90 -28.44 -9.09 41.25
CA VAL A 90 -29.37 -9.93 40.44
C VAL A 90 -28.76 -11.32 40.40
N ARG A 91 -29.45 -12.29 41.01
CA ARG A 91 -29.13 -13.72 40.95
C ARG A 91 -29.59 -14.26 39.60
N VAL A 92 -28.71 -14.96 38.90
CA VAL A 92 -29.09 -15.88 37.82
C VAL A 92 -28.48 -17.25 38.13
N ASN A 93 -29.31 -18.27 38.10
CA ASN A 93 -29.01 -19.63 38.55
C ASN A 93 -27.95 -20.31 37.68
N ALA A 94 -26.98 -20.95 38.34
CA ALA A 94 -26.00 -21.83 37.74
C ALA A 94 -26.57 -23.26 37.65
N MET A 95 -26.51 -23.87 36.46
CA MET A 95 -26.42 -25.32 36.32
C MET A 95 -24.99 -25.67 35.96
N ALA A 96 -24.36 -26.46 36.82
CA ALA A 96 -23.00 -26.93 36.70
C ALA A 96 -22.94 -28.18 35.81
N ALA A 97 -22.02 -28.19 34.83
CA ALA A 97 -21.51 -29.41 34.22
C ALA A 97 -19.98 -29.39 34.35
N LYS A 98 -19.45 -30.36 35.11
CA LYS A 98 -18.02 -30.61 35.34
C LYS A 98 -17.37 -31.15 34.05
N LEU A 99 -16.29 -30.54 33.59
CA LEU A 99 -15.31 -31.19 32.71
C LEU A 99 -13.89 -30.81 33.15
N THR A 100 -13.09 -31.84 33.40
CA THR A 100 -11.68 -31.83 33.83
C THR A 100 -10.73 -31.41 32.69
N PRO A 101 -9.59 -30.75 32.96
CA PRO A 101 -8.61 -30.41 31.93
C PRO A 101 -7.66 -31.59 31.65
N GLY A 102 -7.61 -32.03 30.40
CA GLY A 102 -6.67 -33.04 29.90
C GLY A 102 -5.29 -32.45 29.58
N ARG A 103 -4.25 -33.23 29.92
CA ARG A 103 -2.81 -32.97 29.76
C ARG A 103 -2.39 -33.12 28.28
N PRO A 104 -1.42 -32.34 27.75
CA PRO A 104 -0.92 -32.51 26.39
C PRO A 104 0.08 -33.68 26.27
N VAL A 105 -0.03 -34.44 25.18
CA VAL A 105 0.85 -35.56 24.80
C VAL A 105 1.74 -35.11 23.63
N PRO A 106 3.05 -35.42 23.60
CA PRO A 106 3.94 -35.04 22.49
C PRO A 106 3.78 -35.97 21.28
N PRO A 107 4.01 -35.51 20.04
CA PRO A 107 3.87 -36.36 18.86
C PRO A 107 5.07 -37.29 18.69
N SER A 108 4.76 -38.58 18.50
CA SER A 108 5.68 -39.66 18.19
C SER A 108 6.15 -39.63 16.74
N SER A 109 7.46 -39.80 16.59
CA SER A 109 8.19 -40.11 15.35
C SER A 109 7.57 -41.29 14.58
N LEU A 110 7.27 -41.08 13.29
CA LEU A 110 7.14 -42.16 12.32
C LEU A 110 8.05 -41.87 11.12
N ARG A 111 8.99 -42.79 10.94
CA ARG A 111 9.96 -42.93 9.86
C ARG A 111 9.34 -43.81 8.77
N GLY A 112 9.36 -43.38 7.51
CA GLY A 112 8.98 -44.19 6.34
C GLY A 112 9.14 -43.41 5.04
N THR A 113 10.31 -43.48 4.41
CA THR A 113 10.57 -44.11 3.09
C THR A 113 10.23 -43.27 1.86
N SER A 114 11.31 -42.72 1.29
CA SER A 114 11.62 -42.41 -0.12
C SER A 114 10.54 -42.60 -1.19
N SER A 115 10.27 -41.51 -1.92
CA SER A 115 10.07 -41.55 -3.37
C SER A 115 10.56 -40.26 -4.01
N SER A 116 11.54 -40.41 -4.88
CA SER A 116 12.13 -39.40 -5.76
C SER A 116 11.10 -38.77 -6.70
N ALA A 117 11.03 -37.44 -6.72
CA ALA A 117 10.53 -36.69 -7.86
C ALA A 117 11.26 -35.34 -7.93
N SER A 118 11.91 -35.14 -9.07
CA SER A 118 12.80 -34.05 -9.45
C SER A 118 12.10 -32.69 -9.58
N GLU A 119 12.68 -31.66 -8.95
CA GLU A 119 12.43 -30.25 -9.22
C GLU A 119 12.99 -29.83 -10.60
N PRO A 120 12.39 -28.84 -11.28
CA PRO A 120 13.11 -27.93 -12.13
C PRO A 120 13.39 -26.60 -11.39
N SER A 121 14.65 -26.20 -11.40
CA SER A 121 15.20 -25.01 -10.74
C SER A 121 14.51 -23.70 -11.11
N ALA A 122 13.98 -22.99 -10.11
CA ALA A 122 13.73 -21.56 -10.18
C ALA A 122 14.94 -20.80 -9.61
N LYS A 123 15.49 -19.89 -10.43
CA LYS A 123 16.65 -19.05 -10.10
C LYS A 123 16.41 -18.26 -8.81
N GLY A 124 17.41 -18.31 -7.93
CA GLY A 124 17.31 -17.99 -6.52
C GLY A 124 16.94 -16.54 -6.20
N MET A 125 15.98 -16.40 -5.28
CA MET A 125 16.05 -15.37 -4.25
C MET A 125 17.33 -15.61 -3.42
N PRO A 126 18.04 -14.56 -2.96
CA PRO A 126 19.13 -14.78 -2.02
C PRO A 126 18.51 -15.36 -0.75
N SER A 127 18.76 -16.65 -0.52
CA SER A 127 18.65 -17.23 0.82
C SER A 127 19.45 -16.34 1.76
N LEU A 128 18.97 -16.15 2.99
CA LEU A 128 19.78 -15.64 4.11
C LEU A 128 21.01 -16.56 4.24
N SER A 129 22.05 -16.24 3.49
CA SER A 129 23.29 -16.99 3.44
C SER A 129 23.95 -16.83 4.79
N SER A 130 24.30 -17.96 5.43
CA SER A 130 25.19 -17.97 6.58
C SER A 130 26.36 -17.00 6.35
N THR A 131 26.64 -16.15 7.32
CA THR A 131 27.80 -15.26 7.24
C THR A 131 29.09 -16.10 7.13
N PRO A 132 30.10 -15.62 6.39
CA PRO A 132 31.35 -16.36 6.22
C PRO A 132 32.05 -16.58 7.57
N THR A 133 32.88 -17.61 7.68
CA THR A 133 33.73 -17.83 8.87
C THR A 133 34.79 -16.73 9.00
N ALA A 134 35.31 -16.54 10.21
CA ALA A 134 36.30 -15.50 10.52
C ALA A 134 37.56 -15.55 9.68
N SER A 135 38.11 -16.75 9.45
CA SER A 135 39.28 -16.95 8.59
C SER A 135 39.04 -16.42 7.18
N LYS A 136 37.90 -16.80 6.58
CA LYS A 136 37.49 -16.35 5.24
C LYS A 136 37.22 -14.85 5.20
N PHE A 137 36.65 -14.27 6.26
CA PHE A 137 36.41 -12.83 6.33
C PHE A 137 37.71 -12.03 6.42
N ALA A 138 38.70 -12.50 7.20
CA ALA A 138 39.98 -11.81 7.35
C ALA A 138 40.82 -11.84 6.05
N GLU A 139 40.80 -12.97 5.34
CA GLU A 139 41.60 -13.20 4.12
C GLU A 139 40.94 -12.67 2.84
N ARG A 140 39.76 -12.04 2.94
CA ARG A 140 39.01 -11.60 1.77
C ARG A 140 39.76 -10.54 0.94
N GLU A 141 39.81 -10.74 -0.36
CA GLU A 141 40.52 -9.85 -1.29
C GLU A 141 39.68 -8.65 -1.74
N ASN A 142 38.35 -8.75 -1.67
CA ASN A 142 37.42 -7.73 -2.14
C ASN A 142 37.26 -6.52 -1.17
N LYS A 143 38.26 -6.22 -0.34
CA LYS A 143 38.18 -5.12 0.63
C LYS A 143 38.15 -3.76 -0.05
N GLY A 144 37.08 -3.00 0.20
CA GLY A 144 36.90 -1.66 -0.36
C GLY A 144 36.54 -1.67 -1.85
N LYS A 145 36.20 -2.83 -2.42
CA LYS A 145 35.72 -2.93 -3.80
C LYS A 145 34.34 -2.26 -3.90
N VAL A 146 34.21 -1.32 -4.84
CA VAL A 146 32.92 -0.70 -5.18
C VAL A 146 32.16 -1.66 -6.10
N GLU A 147 31.02 -2.17 -5.65
CA GLU A 147 30.19 -3.09 -6.45
C GLU A 147 29.19 -2.34 -7.33
N VAL A 148 28.65 -1.21 -6.84
CA VAL A 148 27.67 -0.38 -7.56
C VAL A 148 27.98 1.09 -7.29
N CYS A 149 28.00 1.89 -8.34
CA CYS A 149 28.06 3.35 -8.25
C CYS A 149 26.82 3.95 -8.91
N HIS A 150 26.18 4.90 -8.24
CA HIS A 150 25.08 5.68 -8.80
C HIS A 150 25.57 7.11 -9.03
N ASN A 151 25.17 7.71 -10.15
CA ASN A 151 25.54 9.07 -10.55
C ASN A 151 27.06 9.28 -10.73
N GLU A 152 27.73 8.36 -11.42
CA GLU A 152 29.19 8.42 -11.72
C GLU A 152 29.64 9.72 -12.38
N ALA A 153 28.75 10.40 -13.09
CA ALA A 153 29.03 11.69 -13.73
C ALA A 153 29.25 12.84 -12.73
N LEU A 154 28.84 12.69 -11.48
CA LEU A 154 29.08 13.67 -10.43
C LEU A 154 30.52 13.54 -9.93
N ALA A 155 31.20 14.68 -9.74
CA ALA A 155 32.53 14.68 -9.15
C ALA A 155 32.50 14.01 -7.77
N GLY A 156 33.32 12.97 -7.59
CA GLY A 156 33.39 12.22 -6.34
C GLY A 156 33.66 13.15 -5.15
N TYR A 157 32.87 13.01 -4.09
CA TYR A 157 33.11 13.70 -2.84
C TYR A 157 34.38 13.15 -2.19
N SER A 158 35.36 14.01 -1.95
CA SER A 158 36.57 13.68 -1.18
C SER A 158 36.69 14.71 -0.07
N ARG A 159 36.53 14.27 1.19
CA ARG A 159 36.70 15.13 2.36
C ARG A 159 38.18 15.53 2.45
N ARG A 160 38.52 16.69 1.88
CA ARG A 160 39.86 17.26 2.01
C ARG A 160 39.97 17.99 3.36
N GLY A 161 40.70 17.39 4.29
CA GLY A 161 41.17 18.06 5.51
C GLY A 161 40.33 17.83 6.78
N HIS A 162 40.97 18.07 7.93
CA HIS A 162 40.37 18.06 9.27
C HIS A 162 39.56 19.35 9.50
N HIS A 163 38.44 19.51 8.80
CA HIS A 163 37.50 20.58 9.14
C HIS A 163 36.66 20.18 10.35
N ALA A 164 36.48 21.13 11.27
CA ALA A 164 35.62 21.04 12.44
C ALA A 164 34.23 20.46 12.08
N ALA A 165 33.65 19.70 13.01
CA ALA A 165 32.33 19.09 12.85
C ALA A 165 31.31 20.11 12.31
N ARG A 166 30.65 19.77 11.21
CA ARG A 166 29.67 20.66 10.57
C ARG A 166 28.35 20.60 11.31
N PRO A 167 27.64 21.73 11.45
CA PRO A 167 26.29 21.69 11.96
C PRO A 167 25.39 21.05 10.91
N PHE A 168 24.83 19.88 11.23
CA PHE A 168 23.69 19.30 10.54
C PHE A 168 22.61 18.97 11.58
N ASN A 169 21.35 18.98 11.17
CA ASN A 169 20.22 18.68 12.05
C ASN A 169 19.67 17.28 11.74
N VAL A 170 19.44 16.50 12.79
CA VAL A 170 18.72 15.23 12.72
C VAL A 170 17.41 15.40 13.49
N THR A 171 16.32 15.46 12.75
CA THR A 171 14.97 15.56 13.34
C THR A 171 14.27 14.22 13.22
N LEU A 172 13.76 13.72 14.35
CA LEU A 172 12.85 12.57 14.35
C LEU A 172 11.44 13.05 14.01
N LEU A 173 10.75 12.30 13.14
CA LEU A 173 9.34 12.56 12.85
C LEU A 173 8.48 12.16 14.06
N ASP A 174 7.39 12.90 14.26
CA ASP A 174 6.42 12.62 15.32
C ASP A 174 5.83 11.21 15.18
N GLY A 175 5.51 10.58 16.32
CA GLY A 175 4.88 9.26 16.36
C GLY A 175 5.83 8.07 16.16
N GLN A 176 7.15 8.30 16.11
CA GLN A 176 8.15 7.23 16.04
C GLN A 176 8.51 6.60 17.40
N VAL A 177 8.05 7.20 18.51
CA VAL A 177 8.30 6.71 19.87
C VAL A 177 6.97 6.49 20.58
N ASP A 178 6.63 5.22 20.79
CA ASP A 178 5.43 4.85 21.57
C ASP A 178 5.83 4.56 23.02
N HIS A 179 5.50 5.49 23.91
CA HIS A 179 5.79 5.37 25.34
C HIS A 179 4.75 4.52 26.11
N ALA A 180 3.65 4.11 25.47
CA ALA A 180 2.53 3.42 26.12
C ALA A 180 2.34 1.96 25.64
N TYR A 181 3.37 1.37 25.04
CA TYR A 181 3.31 0.01 24.51
C TYR A 181 3.37 -1.05 25.63
N ARG A 182 2.35 -1.91 25.73
CA ARG A 182 2.37 -3.09 26.60
C ARG A 182 3.04 -4.25 25.89
N TYR A 183 4.27 -4.57 26.30
CA TYR A 183 5.03 -5.67 25.72
C TYR A 183 4.33 -7.03 25.95
N MET A 184 4.43 -7.93 24.95
CA MET A 184 3.89 -9.30 24.97
C MET A 184 2.37 -9.43 25.22
N PHE A 185 1.59 -8.37 25.03
CA PHE A 185 0.15 -8.40 25.24
C PHE A 185 -0.60 -7.74 24.08
N GLU A 186 -1.33 -8.55 23.31
CA GLU A 186 -2.18 -8.07 22.21
C GLU A 186 -3.61 -8.60 22.36
N LYS A 187 -4.60 -7.72 22.15
CA LYS A 187 -6.01 -8.12 22.09
C LYS A 187 -6.41 -8.35 20.63
N LEU A 188 -6.99 -9.52 20.33
CA LEU A 188 -7.47 -9.85 18.98
C LEU A 188 -8.45 -8.80 18.44
N ALA A 189 -9.33 -8.27 19.30
CA ALA A 189 -10.26 -7.21 18.92
C ALA A 189 -9.53 -5.93 18.45
N GLN A 190 -8.46 -5.52 19.14
CA GLN A 190 -7.67 -4.35 18.74
C GLN A 190 -6.96 -4.60 17.41
N LYS A 191 -6.41 -5.80 17.22
CA LYS A 191 -5.79 -6.19 15.95
C LYS A 191 -6.80 -6.15 14.80
N ALA A 192 -8.00 -6.69 15.00
CA ALA A 192 -9.08 -6.62 14.01
C ALA A 192 -9.44 -5.17 13.67
N THR A 193 -9.59 -4.31 14.68
CA THR A 193 -9.86 -2.88 14.49
C THR A 193 -8.76 -2.18 13.70
N VAL A 194 -7.48 -2.43 13.99
CA VAL A 194 -6.36 -1.81 13.25
C VAL A 194 -6.35 -2.25 11.80
N LEU A 195 -6.59 -3.54 11.51
CA LEU A 195 -6.64 -4.06 10.14
C LEU A 195 -7.82 -3.48 9.36
N ASP A 196 -8.98 -3.35 10.02
CA ASP A 196 -10.16 -2.72 9.45
C ASP A 196 -9.94 -1.24 9.11
N GLN A 197 -9.34 -0.50 10.06
CA GLN A 197 -8.95 0.89 9.87
C GLN A 197 -7.96 1.07 8.72
N GLN A 198 -7.01 0.14 8.54
CA GLN A 198 -6.09 0.17 7.42
C GLN A 198 -6.80 0.06 6.08
N ILE A 199 -7.80 -0.84 5.95
CA ILE A 199 -8.60 -0.98 4.73
C ILE A 199 -9.34 0.34 4.43
N GLU A 200 -10.02 0.91 5.42
CA GLU A 200 -10.78 2.16 5.26
C GLU A 200 -9.88 3.35 4.91
N GLN A 201 -8.78 3.57 5.64
CA GLN A 201 -7.86 4.69 5.42
C GLN A 201 -7.19 4.62 4.05
N GLN A 202 -6.58 3.47 3.74
CA GLN A 202 -5.89 3.29 2.46
C GLN A 202 -6.85 3.28 1.30
N GLY A 203 -8.04 2.72 1.51
CA GLY A 203 -9.06 2.74 0.52
C GLY A 203 -9.56 4.16 0.22
N ALA A 204 -9.71 5.04 1.23
CA ALA A 204 -10.13 6.41 0.99
C ALA A 204 -9.13 7.13 0.08
N ILE A 205 -7.83 6.90 0.30
CA ILE A 205 -6.75 7.42 -0.56
C ILE A 205 -6.85 6.86 -1.98
N ILE A 206 -7.04 5.55 -2.14
CA ILE A 206 -7.24 4.93 -3.46
C ILE A 206 -8.46 5.52 -4.16
N SER A 207 -9.55 5.71 -3.44
CA SER A 207 -10.80 6.23 -4.00
C SER A 207 -10.68 7.66 -4.46
N GLU A 208 -10.02 8.51 -3.68
CA GLU A 208 -9.75 9.90 -4.05
C GLU A 208 -8.82 9.99 -5.26
N ALA A 209 -7.73 9.23 -5.24
CA ALA A 209 -6.71 9.26 -6.29
C ALA A 209 -7.24 8.80 -7.65
N HIS A 210 -8.14 7.81 -7.66
CA HIS A 210 -8.71 7.22 -8.88
C HIS A 210 -10.16 7.65 -9.15
N GLN A 211 -10.65 8.65 -8.43
CA GLN A 211 -12.00 9.22 -8.56
C GLN A 211 -13.12 8.15 -8.50
N LEU A 212 -12.98 7.20 -7.57
CA LEU A 212 -13.96 6.15 -7.34
C LEU A 212 -15.17 6.74 -6.59
N MET A 213 -16.36 6.65 -7.18
CA MET A 213 -17.58 7.26 -6.61
C MET A 213 -18.03 6.61 -5.30
N ALA A 214 -17.97 5.28 -5.26
CA ALA A 214 -18.37 4.46 -4.13
C ALA A 214 -17.74 3.08 -4.25
N TRP A 215 -17.57 2.40 -3.13
CA TRP A 215 -17.22 0.99 -3.09
C TRP A 215 -18.33 0.17 -2.43
N CYS A 216 -18.45 -1.09 -2.82
CA CYS A 216 -19.58 -1.93 -2.50
C CYS A 216 -19.13 -3.22 -1.79
N HIS A 217 -20.09 -3.89 -1.16
CA HIS A 217 -19.85 -5.19 -0.54
C HIS A 217 -19.48 -6.24 -1.61
N PRO A 218 -18.28 -6.86 -1.59
CA PRO A 218 -17.82 -7.73 -2.67
C PRO A 218 -18.62 -9.03 -2.79
N GLY A 219 -19.22 -9.51 -1.70
CA GLY A 219 -20.00 -10.75 -1.65
C GLY A 219 -21.47 -10.62 -2.09
N VAL A 220 -21.93 -9.42 -2.44
CA VAL A 220 -23.31 -9.25 -2.93
C VAL A 220 -23.31 -9.49 -4.44
N PRO A 221 -24.15 -10.42 -4.94
CA PRO A 221 -24.32 -10.61 -6.37
C PRO A 221 -24.79 -9.33 -7.07
N SER A 222 -24.13 -8.96 -8.16
CA SER A 222 -24.53 -7.89 -9.07
C SER A 222 -24.22 -8.29 -10.50
N GLN A 223 -25.19 -8.07 -11.40
CA GLN A 223 -25.01 -8.25 -12.85
C GLN A 223 -24.29 -7.07 -13.51
N SER A 224 -23.93 -6.07 -12.71
CA SER A 224 -23.38 -4.83 -13.19
C SER A 224 -22.02 -4.57 -12.60
N GLU A 225 -21.24 -3.77 -13.30
CA GLU A 225 -19.90 -3.42 -12.82
C GLU A 225 -20.00 -2.64 -11.50
N MET A 226 -19.15 -3.06 -10.57
CA MET A 226 -19.06 -2.54 -9.22
C MET A 226 -17.60 -2.34 -8.84
N THR A 227 -17.38 -1.41 -7.93
CA THR A 227 -16.06 -1.12 -7.37
C THR A 227 -16.00 -1.70 -5.96
N VAL A 228 -14.92 -2.39 -5.64
CA VAL A 228 -14.66 -2.95 -4.32
C VAL A 228 -13.28 -2.51 -3.87
N VAL A 229 -13.11 -2.26 -2.59
CA VAL A 229 -11.79 -2.06 -1.99
C VAL A 229 -11.64 -3.00 -0.82
N GLY A 230 -10.44 -3.54 -0.68
CA GLY A 230 -10.16 -4.50 0.37
C GLY A 230 -8.70 -4.91 0.42
N ARG A 231 -8.43 -5.78 1.38
CA ARG A 231 -7.13 -6.37 1.63
C ARG A 231 -7.00 -7.70 0.92
N ILE A 232 -5.91 -7.88 0.19
CA ILE A 232 -5.55 -9.15 -0.42
C ILE A 232 -5.20 -10.17 0.67
N CYS A 233 -5.88 -11.31 0.63
CA CYS A 233 -5.67 -12.45 1.50
C CYS A 233 -5.41 -13.72 0.66
N CYS A 234 -4.89 -14.75 1.32
CA CYS A 234 -4.82 -16.11 0.78
C CYS A 234 -5.94 -16.94 1.40
N ASP A 235 -6.59 -17.81 0.61
CA ASP A 235 -7.56 -18.78 1.15
C ASP A 235 -6.93 -20.06 1.71
N SER A 236 -5.60 -20.17 1.64
CA SER A 236 -4.81 -21.28 2.17
C SER A 236 -3.57 -20.81 2.92
N ASP A 237 -2.96 -21.70 3.71
CA ASP A 237 -1.67 -21.46 4.38
C ASP A 237 -0.47 -21.58 3.43
N ALA A 238 -0.71 -21.87 2.14
CA ALA A 238 0.33 -21.98 1.13
C ALA A 238 0.73 -20.61 0.57
N ARG A 239 1.81 -20.59 -0.23
CA ARG A 239 2.22 -19.39 -0.98
C ARG A 239 1.08 -18.94 -1.89
N LEU A 240 0.77 -17.64 -1.82
CA LEU A 240 -0.26 -17.01 -2.65
C LEU A 240 -0.02 -17.31 -4.13
N ASN A 241 -1.06 -17.78 -4.81
CA ASN A 241 -1.12 -18.01 -6.24
C ASN A 241 -2.42 -17.44 -6.81
N GLU A 242 -2.55 -17.39 -8.13
CA GLU A 242 -3.68 -16.74 -8.82
C GLU A 242 -5.04 -17.33 -8.45
N SER A 243 -5.10 -18.64 -8.17
CA SER A 243 -6.35 -19.33 -7.80
C SER A 243 -6.74 -19.16 -6.33
N SER A 244 -5.79 -18.74 -5.48
CA SER A 244 -5.96 -18.63 -4.02
C SER A 244 -6.13 -17.18 -3.55
N VAL A 245 -6.30 -16.23 -4.47
CA VAL A 245 -6.43 -14.80 -4.13
C VAL A 245 -7.84 -14.49 -3.67
N VAL A 246 -7.93 -13.86 -2.49
CA VAL A 246 -9.18 -13.41 -1.88
C VAL A 246 -9.08 -11.92 -1.58
N ILE A 247 -10.19 -11.20 -1.76
CA ILE A 247 -10.35 -9.84 -1.24
C ILE A 247 -11.17 -9.88 0.05
N GLU A 248 -10.62 -9.27 1.10
CA GLU A 248 -11.32 -9.01 2.36
C GLU A 248 -11.76 -7.56 2.41
N ALA A 249 -13.07 -7.32 2.48
CA ALA A 249 -13.62 -5.98 2.66
C ALA A 249 -13.54 -5.52 4.12
N SER A 250 -13.64 -4.22 4.35
CA SER A 250 -13.84 -3.69 5.69
C SER A 250 -15.18 -4.12 6.28
N THR A 251 -15.30 -3.95 7.59
CA THR A 251 -16.52 -4.20 8.37
C THR A 251 -17.63 -3.27 7.91
N ASP A 252 -17.30 -1.99 7.67
CA ASP A 252 -18.24 -0.96 7.25
C ASP A 252 -18.76 -1.16 5.82
N ALA A 253 -17.88 -1.48 4.87
CA ALA A 253 -18.25 -1.61 3.45
C ALA A 253 -18.72 -3.02 3.07
N GLY A 254 -18.27 -4.03 3.80
CA GLY A 254 -18.49 -5.42 3.44
C GLY A 254 -18.59 -6.40 4.60
N GLN A 255 -18.78 -5.95 5.84
CA GLN A 255 -18.91 -6.81 7.03
C GLN A 255 -17.75 -7.81 7.21
N GLY A 256 -16.54 -7.46 6.74
CA GLY A 256 -15.39 -8.37 6.78
C GLY A 256 -15.49 -9.52 5.77
N ALA A 257 -16.38 -9.44 4.78
CA ALA A 257 -16.61 -10.48 3.79
C ALA A 257 -15.34 -10.75 2.99
N ARG A 258 -15.12 -12.04 2.73
CA ARG A 258 -14.00 -12.56 1.97
C ARG A 258 -14.52 -13.23 0.70
N VAL A 259 -14.08 -12.73 -0.46
CA VAL A 259 -14.54 -13.21 -1.77
C VAL A 259 -13.34 -13.56 -2.63
N ARG A 260 -13.39 -14.71 -3.29
CA ARG A 260 -12.33 -15.13 -4.22
C ARG A 260 -12.30 -14.23 -5.44
N LEU A 261 -11.10 -13.90 -5.91
CA LEU A 261 -10.92 -13.10 -7.11
C LEU A 261 -10.69 -14.01 -8.32
N ARG A 262 -11.26 -13.63 -9.46
CA ARG A 262 -10.81 -14.09 -10.78
C ARG A 262 -10.10 -12.96 -11.47
N LEU A 263 -8.84 -13.21 -11.85
CA LEU A 263 -7.91 -12.20 -12.37
C LEU A 263 -7.66 -12.35 -13.87
N ASP A 264 -8.33 -13.29 -14.53
CA ASP A 264 -8.11 -13.66 -15.94
C ASP A 264 -8.28 -12.46 -16.91
N SER A 265 -9.12 -11.49 -16.54
CA SER A 265 -9.40 -10.31 -17.36
C SER A 265 -8.38 -9.17 -17.16
N LEU A 266 -7.44 -9.30 -16.23
CA LEU A 266 -6.39 -8.30 -16.00
C LEU A 266 -5.19 -8.61 -16.90
N ALA A 267 -4.75 -7.62 -17.68
CA ALA A 267 -3.59 -7.78 -18.57
C ALA A 267 -2.28 -8.07 -17.80
N SER A 268 -2.13 -7.47 -16.61
CA SER A 268 -0.98 -7.67 -15.72
C SER A 268 -1.36 -7.24 -14.31
N PHE A 269 -0.86 -7.93 -13.30
CA PHE A 269 -1.04 -7.57 -11.90
C PHE A 269 0.15 -8.01 -11.06
N ALA A 270 0.34 -7.35 -9.92
CA ALA A 270 1.27 -7.75 -8.88
C ALA A 270 0.55 -7.64 -7.54
N LEU A 271 0.27 -8.80 -6.93
CA LEU A 271 -0.48 -8.91 -5.68
C LEU A 271 0.34 -9.60 -4.61
N PHE A 272 0.23 -9.13 -3.37
CA PHE A 272 0.84 -9.78 -2.20
C PHE A 272 -0.12 -9.78 -0.99
N PRO A 273 -0.03 -10.77 -0.09
CA PRO A 273 -0.86 -10.81 1.11
C PRO A 273 -0.71 -9.54 1.97
N GLY A 274 -1.83 -8.97 2.39
CA GLY A 274 -1.89 -7.73 3.17
C GLY A 274 -1.97 -6.45 2.34
N GLN A 275 -1.81 -6.51 1.01
CA GLN A 275 -1.93 -5.35 0.13
C GLN A 275 -3.37 -4.83 0.10
N ILE A 276 -3.57 -3.52 0.27
CA ILE A 276 -4.86 -2.87 0.03
C ILE A 276 -4.96 -2.47 -1.44
N VAL A 277 -6.04 -2.86 -2.09
CA VAL A 277 -6.30 -2.57 -3.51
C VAL A 277 -7.75 -2.18 -3.73
N GLY A 278 -7.98 -1.39 -4.78
CA GLY A 278 -9.30 -1.25 -5.38
C GLY A 278 -9.43 -2.12 -6.62
N LEU A 279 -10.60 -2.69 -6.83
CA LEU A 279 -10.93 -3.48 -8.01
C LEU A 279 -12.23 -2.99 -8.61
N GLN A 280 -12.26 -2.94 -9.94
CA GLN A 280 -13.50 -2.83 -10.69
C GLN A 280 -13.79 -4.19 -11.30
N GLY A 281 -15.06 -4.59 -11.33
CA GLY A 281 -15.43 -5.91 -11.82
C GLY A 281 -16.88 -6.26 -11.57
N ILE A 282 -17.21 -7.54 -11.74
CA ILE A 282 -18.58 -8.05 -11.61
C ILE A 282 -18.55 -9.31 -10.74
N ASN A 283 -19.52 -9.43 -9.83
CA ASN A 283 -19.77 -10.67 -9.10
C ASN A 283 -21.20 -11.16 -9.40
N ASN A 284 -21.36 -12.03 -10.39
CA ASN A 284 -22.71 -12.47 -10.79
C ASN A 284 -23.36 -13.45 -9.80
N THR A 285 -22.56 -14.23 -9.06
CA THR A 285 -23.04 -15.34 -8.24
C THR A 285 -22.98 -15.09 -6.74
N GLY A 286 -22.18 -14.11 -6.31
CA GLY A 286 -21.81 -13.89 -4.90
C GLY A 286 -20.53 -14.62 -4.49
N GLU A 287 -20.10 -15.65 -5.24
CA GLU A 287 -18.98 -16.53 -4.84
C GLU A 287 -17.61 -16.03 -5.30
N HIS A 288 -17.54 -15.41 -6.49
CA HIS A 288 -16.30 -14.97 -7.11
C HIS A 288 -16.45 -13.59 -7.74
N PHE A 289 -15.49 -12.72 -7.46
CA PHE A 289 -15.40 -11.39 -8.06
C PHE A 289 -14.50 -11.43 -9.29
N MET A 290 -15.06 -11.19 -10.48
CA MET A 290 -14.32 -11.13 -11.73
C MET A 290 -13.75 -9.73 -11.92
N ALA A 291 -12.47 -9.55 -11.62
CA ALA A 291 -11.80 -8.26 -11.69
C ALA A 291 -11.45 -7.90 -13.14
N THR A 292 -11.90 -6.72 -13.59
CA THR A 292 -11.61 -6.14 -14.91
C THR A 292 -10.59 -5.01 -14.82
N ARG A 293 -10.46 -4.35 -13.67
CA ARG A 293 -9.44 -3.32 -13.41
C ARG A 293 -8.92 -3.39 -11.99
N LEU A 294 -7.65 -3.01 -11.82
CA LEU A 294 -6.94 -2.94 -10.56
C LEU A 294 -6.47 -1.50 -10.30
N PHE A 295 -6.77 -0.99 -9.12
CA PHE A 295 -6.34 0.33 -8.62
C PHE A 295 -5.41 0.13 -7.44
N THR A 296 -4.19 0.64 -7.56
CA THR A 296 -3.16 0.58 -6.50
C THR A 296 -3.03 1.91 -5.78
N MET A 297 -2.40 1.88 -4.61
CA MET A 297 -2.03 3.08 -3.87
C MET A 297 -1.24 4.05 -4.77
N PRO A 298 -1.60 5.35 -4.84
CA PRO A 298 -0.78 6.35 -5.51
C PRO A 298 0.59 6.49 -4.81
N PRO A 299 1.65 6.89 -5.52
CA PRO A 299 2.92 7.20 -4.89
C PRO A 299 2.74 8.36 -3.90
N LEU A 300 3.48 8.30 -2.78
CA LEU A 300 3.53 9.42 -1.84
C LEU A 300 4.06 10.66 -2.55
N THR A 301 3.53 11.82 -2.16
CA THR A 301 4.06 13.09 -2.64
C THR A 301 5.49 13.27 -2.15
N VAL A 302 6.36 13.73 -3.05
CA VAL A 302 7.76 14.02 -2.69
C VAL A 302 7.75 15.18 -1.67
N PRO A 303 8.46 15.06 -0.53
CA PRO A 303 8.54 16.15 0.44
C PRO A 303 9.11 17.40 -0.23
N LYS A 304 8.51 18.55 0.06
CA LYS A 304 8.91 19.85 -0.51
C LYS A 304 9.46 20.73 0.59
N THR A 305 10.65 21.27 0.37
CA THR A 305 11.26 22.26 1.25
C THR A 305 11.09 23.65 0.63
N PRO A 306 10.60 24.66 1.37
CA PRO A 306 10.53 26.04 0.91
C PRO A 306 11.89 26.55 0.44
N PHE A 307 11.89 27.46 -0.55
CA PHE A 307 13.13 28.01 -1.10
C PHE A 307 14.02 28.70 -0.05
N VAL A 308 13.42 29.36 0.93
CA VAL A 308 14.15 30.07 2.00
C VAL A 308 14.98 29.08 2.83
N GLU A 309 14.36 28.00 3.29
CA GLU A 309 15.04 26.93 4.04
C GLU A 309 16.08 26.22 3.17
N LEU A 310 15.77 25.94 1.89
CA LEU A 310 16.74 25.37 0.97
C LEU A 310 17.98 26.26 0.82
N ARG A 311 17.82 27.59 0.77
CA ARG A 311 18.95 28.51 0.67
C ARG A 311 19.82 28.45 1.92
N GLU A 312 19.22 28.36 3.11
CA GLU A 312 19.95 28.18 4.37
C GLU A 312 20.73 26.86 4.41
N TYR A 313 20.24 25.80 3.77
CA TYR A 313 20.97 24.52 3.66
C TYR A 313 22.16 24.59 2.68
N HIS A 314 22.10 25.46 1.69
CA HIS A 314 23.13 25.56 0.65
C HIS A 314 24.14 26.67 0.91
N MET A 315 23.79 27.72 1.67
CA MET A 315 24.64 28.89 1.88
C MET A 315 24.52 29.44 3.30
N ASP A 316 25.64 29.89 3.86
CA ASP A 316 25.64 30.60 5.13
C ASP A 316 25.15 32.06 4.98
N GLY A 317 24.94 32.75 6.11
CA GLY A 317 24.55 34.16 6.15
C GLY A 317 25.57 35.12 5.52
N GLN A 318 26.78 34.65 5.19
CA GLN A 318 27.84 35.41 4.53
C GLN A 318 27.93 35.11 3.01
N GLY A 319 27.11 34.19 2.50
CA GLY A 319 27.08 33.82 1.09
C GLY A 319 28.10 32.74 0.70
N ASN A 320 28.71 32.04 1.66
CA ASN A 320 29.57 30.90 1.37
C ASN A 320 28.72 29.64 1.15
N VAL A 321 29.02 28.88 0.10
CA VAL A 321 28.30 27.64 -0.22
C VAL A 321 28.72 26.52 0.75
N HIS A 322 27.74 25.90 1.38
CA HIS A 322 27.95 24.70 2.19
C HIS A 322 28.41 23.54 1.32
N GLN A 323 29.38 22.79 1.82
CA GLN A 323 29.81 21.56 1.16
C GLN A 323 28.79 20.43 1.39
N PRO A 324 28.71 19.43 0.47
CA PRO A 324 27.81 18.29 0.63
C PRO A 324 28.04 17.51 1.94
N ILE A 325 26.96 16.90 2.43
CA ILE A 325 26.98 15.99 3.59
C ILE A 325 27.33 14.59 3.09
N ALA A 326 28.34 13.97 3.70
CA ALA A 326 28.70 12.57 3.46
C ALA A 326 28.04 11.66 4.49
N MET A 327 27.34 10.63 4.02
CA MET A 327 26.67 9.65 4.88
C MET A 327 27.17 8.25 4.54
N ALA A 328 27.44 7.47 5.57
CA ALA A 328 27.68 6.03 5.47
C ALA A 328 26.48 5.28 6.05
N ILE A 329 26.04 4.23 5.37
CA ILE A 329 24.94 3.38 5.84
C ILE A 329 25.45 1.94 5.82
N ALA A 330 25.30 1.24 6.95
CA ALA A 330 25.64 -0.16 7.07
C ALA A 330 24.49 -0.92 7.71
N ALA A 331 24.22 -2.14 7.25
CA ALA A 331 23.22 -3.03 7.85
C ALA A 331 23.89 -4.33 8.30
N GLY A 332 23.52 -4.80 9.50
CA GLY A 332 24.03 -6.05 10.06
C GLY A 332 23.59 -7.30 9.26
N PRO A 333 24.12 -8.48 9.61
CA PRO A 333 24.83 -8.78 10.86
C PRO A 333 26.23 -8.18 10.95
N TYR A 334 26.60 -7.71 12.14
CA TYR A 334 27.90 -7.08 12.42
C TYR A 334 28.94 -8.03 13.03
N THR A 335 28.57 -9.29 13.19
CA THR A 335 29.41 -10.40 13.63
C THR A 335 29.20 -11.58 12.69
N LEU A 336 30.13 -12.53 12.72
CA LEU A 336 30.07 -13.76 11.94
C LEU A 336 29.34 -14.86 12.74
N ASP A 337 28.89 -15.91 12.06
CA ASP A 337 28.09 -16.97 12.69
C ASP A 337 28.93 -17.89 13.59
N ASP A 338 30.23 -17.94 13.37
CA ASP A 338 31.16 -18.83 14.07
C ASP A 338 31.72 -18.23 15.37
N ASN A 339 31.59 -16.92 15.61
CA ASN A 339 32.11 -16.27 16.81
C ASN A 339 31.44 -14.90 17.13
N LEU A 340 31.87 -14.27 18.23
CA LEU A 340 31.40 -12.95 18.70
C LEU A 340 32.54 -11.90 18.75
N GLN A 341 33.51 -11.97 17.85
CA GLN A 341 34.65 -11.06 17.77
C GLN A 341 34.36 -9.78 16.98
N PHE A 342 33.19 -9.71 16.31
CA PHE A 342 32.73 -8.54 15.58
C PHE A 342 33.75 -8.02 14.55
N GLU A 343 34.43 -8.91 13.84
CA GLU A 343 35.42 -8.57 12.83
C GLU A 343 34.83 -7.69 11.71
N PRO A 344 33.59 -7.95 11.21
CA PRO A 344 32.94 -7.06 10.26
C PRO A 344 32.71 -5.66 10.80
N LEU A 345 32.26 -5.53 12.05
CA LEU A 345 32.09 -4.23 12.71
C LEU A 345 33.41 -3.49 12.83
N ARG A 346 34.48 -4.17 13.27
CA ARG A 346 35.82 -3.56 13.38
C ARG A 346 36.33 -3.08 12.03
N ALA A 347 36.14 -3.89 10.98
CA ALA A 347 36.51 -3.51 9.63
C ALA A 347 35.70 -2.31 9.11
N LEU A 348 34.40 -2.26 9.43
CA LEU A 348 33.54 -1.11 9.12
C LEU A 348 34.03 0.15 9.85
N LEU A 349 34.24 0.08 11.17
CA LEU A 349 34.72 1.22 11.95
C LEU A 349 36.08 1.74 11.44
N GLY A 350 36.99 0.85 11.05
CA GLY A 350 38.25 1.25 10.42
C GLY A 350 38.07 1.92 9.05
N ALA A 351 37.05 1.55 8.28
CA ALA A 351 36.70 2.24 7.04
C ALA A 351 36.12 3.64 7.33
N ILE A 352 35.22 3.74 8.32
CA ILE A 352 34.61 5.01 8.74
C ILE A 352 35.66 5.97 9.31
N GLU A 353 36.63 5.47 10.07
CA GLU A 353 37.75 6.28 10.58
C GLU A 353 38.64 6.81 9.45
N LYS A 354 38.78 6.06 8.35
CA LYS A 354 39.52 6.48 7.16
C LYS A 354 38.74 7.45 6.29
N GLU A 355 37.46 7.18 6.05
CA GLU A 355 36.60 7.95 5.13
C GLU A 355 36.02 9.20 5.80
N GLN A 356 35.88 9.20 7.13
CA GLN A 356 35.35 10.30 7.93
C GLN A 356 34.04 10.87 7.36
N PRO A 357 32.96 10.07 7.21
CA PRO A 357 31.65 10.62 6.85
C PRO A 357 31.12 11.54 7.96
N ASP A 358 30.17 12.42 7.61
CA ASP A 358 29.50 13.29 8.57
C ASP A 358 28.48 12.52 9.43
N MET A 359 27.90 11.45 8.87
CA MET A 359 26.92 10.60 9.54
C MET A 359 27.15 9.12 9.24
N LEU A 360 27.00 8.27 10.25
CA LEU A 360 26.92 6.82 10.10
C LEU A 360 25.54 6.34 10.58
N ILE A 361 24.79 5.69 9.70
CA ILE A 361 23.53 5.01 10.02
C ILE A 361 23.79 3.50 10.09
N MET A 362 23.57 2.92 11.26
CA MET A 362 23.69 1.48 11.49
C MET A 362 22.30 0.86 11.63
N VAL A 363 21.98 -0.12 10.77
CA VAL A 363 20.67 -0.75 10.68
C VAL A 363 20.74 -2.22 11.14
N GLY A 364 19.77 -2.63 11.93
CA GLY A 364 19.57 -4.03 12.29
C GLY A 364 20.21 -4.45 13.60
N VAL A 365 20.28 -5.76 13.81
CA VAL A 365 20.70 -6.34 15.09
C VAL A 365 22.22 -6.28 15.24
N LEU A 366 22.68 -5.63 16.31
CA LEU A 366 24.09 -5.71 16.71
C LEU A 366 24.43 -7.13 17.13
N LEU A 367 23.58 -7.75 17.96
CA LEU A 367 23.69 -9.14 18.37
C LEU A 367 22.59 -9.96 17.70
N CYS A 368 22.97 -10.85 16.80
CA CYS A 368 22.03 -11.68 16.07
C CYS A 368 21.62 -12.89 16.93
N ARG A 369 20.30 -13.06 17.18
CA ARG A 369 19.76 -14.20 17.95
C ARG A 369 19.90 -15.55 17.24
N THR A 370 20.09 -15.55 15.92
CA THR A 370 20.21 -16.77 15.11
C THR A 370 21.65 -17.16 14.82
N CYS A 371 22.65 -16.39 15.27
CA CYS A 371 24.03 -16.83 15.18
C CYS A 371 24.17 -18.12 15.99
N ALA A 372 24.66 -19.17 15.33
CA ALA A 372 24.85 -20.49 15.91
C ALA A 372 26.08 -20.52 16.83
N CYS A 373 26.18 -19.53 17.73
CA CYS A 373 27.15 -19.56 18.81
C CYS A 373 26.72 -20.67 19.76
N GLN A 374 27.22 -21.89 19.52
CA GLN A 374 27.13 -22.98 20.49
C GLN A 374 27.85 -22.49 21.76
N CYS A 375 27.07 -22.13 22.77
CA CYS A 375 27.57 -21.87 24.12
C CYS A 375 28.06 -23.16 24.78
#